data_AF-A0A831KIG2-F1
#
_entry.id   AF-A0A831KIG2-F1
#
_cell.length_a   1.000
_cell.length_b   1.000
_cell.length_c   1.000
_cell.angle_alpha   90.00
_cell.angle_beta   90.00
_cell.angle_gamma   90.00
#
_symmetry.space_group_name_H-M   'P 1'
#
loop_
_entity.id
_entity.type
_entity.pdbx_description
1 polymer ?
#
loop_
_entity_poly.entity_id
_entity_poly.type
_entity_poly.pdbx_seq_one_letter_code
_entity_poly.pdbx_strand_id
1 'polypeptide(L)'
;MPKRSKLQSFLLMTIVCIGLIPIFYFVTIEIGIAEAATDSVDNREIDASDPIGRYVDNVAFGVGEKLTFDINYGFINAGTATMEVANVIEYQERPCFQIVTKANSNSFFSSFYNVDDRAETIIDAGGLFSWRFEKNLKEGSYRSDRQYDFDQVNHFT
;
A
#
# COMPACT_ATOMS: atom_id res chain seq x y z
N MET A 1 39.75 -26.68 39.76
CA MET A 1 38.73 -26.48 38.71
C MET A 1 37.63 -27.52 38.90
N PRO A 2 36.38 -27.14 39.23
CA PRO A 2 35.30 -28.13 39.39
C PRO A 2 34.95 -28.74 38.02
N LYS A 3 35.02 -30.07 37.92
CA LYS A 3 34.65 -30.82 36.71
C LYS A 3 33.12 -30.79 36.57
N ARG A 4 32.62 -30.27 35.44
CA ARG A 4 31.19 -30.27 35.10
C ARG A 4 30.68 -31.72 35.06
N SER A 5 29.53 -31.99 35.67
CA SER A 5 28.96 -33.34 35.67
C SER A 5 28.38 -33.68 34.30
N LYS A 6 28.32 -34.97 33.94
CA LYS A 6 27.76 -35.43 32.65
C LYS A 6 26.33 -34.90 32.42
N LEU A 7 25.56 -34.72 33.50
CA LEU A 7 24.21 -34.14 33.48
C LEU A 7 24.22 -32.64 33.13
N GLN A 8 25.17 -31.88 33.67
CA GLN A 8 25.33 -30.45 33.34
C GLN A 8 25.74 -30.24 31.87
N SER A 9 26.61 -31.10 31.32
CA SER A 9 26.96 -31.04 29.90
C SER A 9 25.79 -31.40 28.98
N PHE A 10 24.95 -32.35 29.37
CA PHE A 10 23.75 -32.73 28.62
C PHE A 10 22.68 -31.62 28.64
N LEU A 11 22.45 -31.00 29.80
CA LEU A 11 21.54 -29.86 29.94
C LEU A 11 22.02 -28.64 29.11
N LEU A 12 23.33 -28.40 29.07
CA LEU A 12 23.89 -27.31 28.28
C LEU A 12 23.74 -27.57 26.77
N MET A 13 23.98 -28.79 26.30
CA MET A 13 23.77 -29.14 24.89
C MET A 13 22.30 -29.00 24.45
N THR A 14 21.36 -29.42 25.29
CA THR A 14 19.93 -29.31 24.96
C THR A 14 19.48 -27.86 24.85
N ILE A 15 19.93 -26.97 25.74
CA ILE A 15 19.66 -25.52 25.64
C ILE A 15 20.26 -24.92 24.36
N VAL A 16 21.49 -25.31 23.99
CA VAL A 16 22.15 -24.84 22.75
C VAL A 16 21.39 -25.32 21.52
N CYS A 17 20.96 -26.59 21.48
CA CYS A 17 20.18 -27.12 20.35
C CYS A 17 18.81 -26.45 20.22
N ILE A 18 18.11 -26.23 21.35
CA ILE A 18 16.81 -25.53 21.35
C ILE A 18 16.96 -24.08 20.88
N GLY A 19 18.07 -23.40 21.19
CA GLY A 19 18.34 -22.04 20.71
C GLY A 19 18.69 -21.97 19.22
N LEU A 20 19.41 -22.96 18.67
CA LEU A 20 19.89 -22.93 17.29
C LEU A 20 18.82 -23.32 16.25
N ILE A 21 17.88 -24.20 16.60
CA ILE A 21 16.80 -24.64 15.70
C ILE A 21 15.91 -23.48 15.21
N PRO A 22 15.36 -22.60 16.07
CA PRO A 22 14.52 -21.49 15.62
C PRO A 22 15.32 -20.45 14.83
N ILE A 23 16.61 -20.24 15.16
CA ILE A 23 17.50 -19.36 14.38
C ILE A 23 17.68 -19.93 12.96
N PHE A 24 17.94 -21.23 12.84
CA PHE A 24 18.08 -21.89 11.56
C PHE A 24 16.78 -21.79 10.73
N TYR A 25 15.62 -22.02 11.37
CA TYR A 25 14.32 -21.91 10.72
C TYR A 25 14.03 -20.47 10.23
N PHE A 26 14.40 -19.46 11.02
CA PHE A 26 14.27 -18.05 10.64
C PHE A 26 15.16 -17.70 9.44
N VAL A 27 16.43 -18.15 9.44
CA VAL A 27 17.36 -17.94 8.32
C VAL A 27 16.86 -18.61 7.04
N THR A 28 16.29 -19.82 7.13
CA THR A 28 15.72 -20.49 5.95
C THR A 28 14.49 -19.77 5.41
N ILE A 29 13.67 -19.17 6.27
CA ILE A 29 12.52 -18.37 5.84
C ILE A 29 12.99 -17.11 5.12
N GLU A 30 13.97 -16.38 5.67
CA GLU A 30 14.48 -15.16 5.03
C GLU A 30 15.10 -15.45 3.66
N ILE A 31 15.90 -16.52 3.54
CA ILE A 31 16.49 -16.91 2.24
C ILE A 31 15.39 -17.30 1.25
N GLY A 32 14.38 -18.07 1.67
CA GLY A 32 13.26 -18.45 0.80
C GLY A 32 12.41 -17.26 0.35
N ILE A 33 12.23 -16.24 1.21
CA ILE A 33 11.57 -14.98 0.84
C ILE A 33 12.42 -14.19 -0.17
N ALA A 34 13.74 -14.14 0.02
CA ALA A 34 14.65 -13.44 -0.89
C ALA A 34 14.71 -14.08 -2.29
N GLU A 35 14.72 -15.41 -2.36
CA GLU A 35 14.65 -16.15 -3.62
C GLU A 35 13.32 -15.91 -4.34
N ALA A 36 12.20 -16.00 -3.62
CA ALA A 36 10.87 -15.72 -4.18
C ALA A 36 10.71 -14.27 -4.67
N ALA A 37 11.36 -13.31 -4.01
CA ALA A 37 11.39 -11.92 -4.47
C ALA A 37 12.24 -11.76 -5.75
N THR A 38 13.39 -12.44 -5.84
CA THR A 38 14.31 -12.32 -6.98
C THR A 38 13.73 -12.91 -8.27
N ASP A 39 13.07 -14.07 -8.21
CA ASP A 39 12.41 -14.70 -9.37
C ASP A 39 11.26 -13.83 -9.96
N SER A 40 10.65 -12.97 -9.13
CA SER A 40 9.60 -12.06 -9.60
C SER A 40 10.13 -10.82 -10.34
N VAL A 41 11.44 -10.53 -10.23
CA VAL A 41 12.08 -9.37 -10.83
C VAL A 41 12.66 -9.69 -12.22
N ASP A 42 13.16 -10.91 -12.45
CA ASP A 42 13.88 -11.27 -13.68
C ASP A 42 12.96 -11.70 -14.85
N ASN A 43 11.71 -12.05 -14.57
CA ASN A 43 10.78 -12.62 -15.57
C ASN A 43 9.76 -11.62 -16.15
N ARG A 44 9.94 -10.31 -15.97
CA ARG A 44 9.15 -9.30 -16.69
C ARG A 44 9.73 -9.18 -18.09
N GLU A 45 9.30 -10.08 -18.97
CA GLU A 45 9.43 -9.91 -20.42
C GLU A 45 8.94 -8.49 -20.72
N ILE A 46 9.85 -7.57 -21.04
CA ILE A 46 9.51 -6.22 -21.46
C ILE A 46 8.68 -6.45 -22.71
N ASP A 47 7.37 -6.31 -22.59
CA ASP A 47 6.48 -6.36 -23.72
C ASP A 47 6.90 -5.20 -24.63
N ALA A 48 7.66 -5.52 -25.68
CA ALA A 48 8.17 -4.55 -26.62
C ALA A 48 7.04 -3.82 -27.36
N SER A 49 5.78 -4.24 -27.16
CA SER A 49 4.58 -3.57 -27.64
C SER A 49 3.97 -2.55 -26.66
N ASP A 50 4.42 -2.48 -25.40
CA ASP A 50 3.96 -1.45 -24.45
C ASP A 50 4.44 -0.05 -24.92
N PRO A 51 3.52 0.84 -25.35
CA PRO A 51 3.89 2.16 -25.84
C PRO A 51 4.48 3.09 -24.77
N ILE A 52 4.32 2.77 -23.47
CA ILE A 52 4.84 3.59 -22.36
C ILE A 52 6.21 3.10 -21.89
N GLY A 53 6.41 1.78 -21.82
CA GLY A 53 7.70 1.16 -21.48
C GLY A 53 8.27 1.55 -20.10
N ARG A 54 7.44 2.09 -19.20
CA ARG A 54 7.84 2.53 -17.85
C ARG A 54 7.45 1.49 -16.83
N TYR A 55 8.44 1.02 -16.07
CA TYR A 55 8.25 0.11 -14.95
C TYR A 55 9.02 0.60 -13.72
N VAL A 56 8.35 0.58 -12.57
CA VAL A 56 8.90 0.95 -11.27
C VAL A 56 8.48 -0.13 -10.28
N ASP A 57 9.45 -0.69 -9.56
CA ASP A 57 9.14 -1.69 -8.53
C ASP A 57 8.44 -1.03 -7.33
N ASN A 58 7.26 -1.53 -6.97
CA ASN A 58 6.49 -1.02 -5.84
C ASN A 58 6.59 -1.97 -4.65
N VAL A 59 7.31 -1.52 -3.61
CA VAL A 59 7.41 -2.19 -2.30
C VAL A 59 6.80 -1.36 -1.17
N ALA A 60 6.19 -0.21 -1.50
CA ALA A 60 5.75 0.77 -0.52
C ALA A 60 4.30 0.56 -0.07
N PHE A 61 3.45 0.05 -0.96
CA PHE A 61 2.04 -0.18 -0.64
C PHE A 61 1.40 -1.31 -1.45
N GLY A 62 0.27 -1.81 -0.97
CA GLY A 62 -0.53 -2.87 -1.57
C GLY A 62 -2.03 -2.70 -1.37
N VAL A 63 -2.81 -3.58 -2.00
CA VAL A 63 -4.28 -3.57 -1.93
C VAL A 63 -4.76 -3.83 -0.51
N GLY A 64 -5.80 -3.10 -0.10
CA GLY A 64 -6.38 -3.17 1.24
C GLY A 64 -5.68 -2.29 2.27
N GLU A 65 -4.53 -1.70 1.95
CA GLU A 65 -3.91 -0.72 2.82
C GLU A 65 -4.74 0.55 2.90
N LYS A 66 -4.87 1.06 4.13
CA LYS A 66 -5.76 2.16 4.46
C LYS A 66 -5.14 3.06 5.50
N LEU A 67 -5.07 4.34 5.17
CA LEU A 67 -4.73 5.40 6.08
C LEU A 67 -6.02 6.09 6.53
N THR A 68 -6.15 6.34 7.83
CA THR A 68 -7.27 7.07 8.43
C THR A 68 -6.72 8.24 9.23
N PHE A 69 -7.27 9.42 9.02
CA PHE A 69 -6.81 10.67 9.61
C PHE A 69 -7.96 11.38 10.30
N ASP A 70 -7.68 11.93 11.49
CA ASP A 70 -8.58 12.86 12.16
C ASP A 70 -8.35 14.28 11.65
N ILE A 71 -9.42 14.93 11.23
CA ILE A 71 -9.41 16.34 10.82
C ILE A 71 -9.76 17.16 12.06
N ASN A 72 -8.78 17.80 12.70
CA ASN A 72 -8.99 18.56 13.92
C ASN A 72 -8.99 20.08 13.62
N TYR A 73 -10.00 20.78 14.15
CA TYR A 73 -10.03 22.24 14.20
C TYR A 73 -9.73 22.68 15.65
N GLY A 74 -8.48 23.04 15.91
CA GLY A 74 -7.99 23.24 17.27
C GLY A 74 -8.06 21.92 18.07
N PHE A 75 -8.73 21.95 19.21
CA PHE A 75 -8.90 20.76 20.08
C PHE A 75 -10.16 19.94 19.75
N ILE A 76 -10.94 20.35 18.74
CA ILE A 76 -12.20 19.70 18.39
C ILE A 76 -11.99 18.91 17.10
N ASN A 77 -12.33 17.63 17.11
CA ASN A 77 -12.42 16.84 15.90
C ASN A 77 -13.56 17.39 15.03
N ALA A 78 -13.25 17.67 13.76
CA ALA A 78 -14.18 18.16 12.75
C ALA A 78 -14.66 17.07 11.79
N GLY A 79 -13.91 15.96 11.69
CA GLY A 79 -14.22 14.89 10.78
C GLY A 79 -13.10 13.87 10.65
N THR A 80 -13.21 13.04 9.62
CA THR A 80 -12.27 11.99 9.30
C THR A 80 -11.98 12.00 7.81
N ALA A 81 -10.72 11.76 7.45
CA ALA A 81 -10.33 11.44 6.08
C ALA A 81 -9.78 10.02 6.00
N THR A 82 -10.02 9.34 4.88
CA THR A 82 -9.43 8.03 4.60
C THR A 82 -8.80 8.03 3.23
N MET A 83 -7.68 7.34 3.07
CA MET A 83 -7.05 7.02 1.79
C MET A 83 -6.81 5.52 1.74
N GLU A 84 -7.31 4.87 0.70
CA GLU A 84 -7.33 3.41 0.61
C GLU A 84 -6.94 2.93 -0.78
N VAL A 85 -6.03 1.96 -0.86
CA VAL A 85 -5.77 1.19 -2.09
C VAL A 85 -6.87 0.14 -2.20
N ALA A 86 -8.01 0.52 -2.76
CA ALA A 86 -9.24 -0.25 -2.64
C ALA A 86 -9.18 -1.57 -3.41
N ASN A 87 -8.69 -1.56 -4.65
CA ASN A 87 -8.69 -2.72 -5.55
C ASN A 87 -7.51 -2.68 -6.53
N VAL A 88 -7.23 -3.83 -7.17
CA VAL A 88 -6.61 -3.88 -8.50
C VAL A 88 -7.71 -4.03 -9.52
N ILE A 89 -7.71 -3.18 -10.54
CA ILE A 89 -8.63 -3.22 -11.66
C ILE A 89 -7.84 -3.31 -12.98
N GLU A 90 -8.51 -3.70 -14.05
CA GLU A 90 -7.96 -3.55 -15.40
C GLU A 90 -8.40 -2.19 -15.97
N TYR A 91 -7.45 -1.39 -16.45
CA TYR A 91 -7.71 -0.12 -17.12
C TYR A 91 -6.72 0.06 -18.26
N GLN A 92 -7.23 0.35 -19.47
CA GLN A 92 -6.44 0.38 -20.70
C GLN A 92 -5.55 -0.87 -20.87
N GLU A 93 -6.14 -2.06 -20.66
CA GLU A 93 -5.48 -3.36 -20.81
C GLU A 93 -4.29 -3.58 -19.86
N ARG A 94 -4.17 -2.75 -18.81
CA ARG A 94 -3.11 -2.83 -17.80
C ARG A 94 -3.68 -3.00 -16.40
N PRO A 95 -3.02 -3.78 -15.52
CA PRO A 95 -3.38 -3.84 -14.11
C PRO A 95 -3.09 -2.49 -13.46
N CYS A 96 -4.08 -1.96 -12.75
CA CYS A 96 -4.04 -0.65 -12.12
C CYS A 96 -4.55 -0.71 -10.68
N PHE A 97 -3.93 0.04 -9.78
CA PHE A 97 -4.45 0.31 -8.45
C PHE A 97 -5.57 1.35 -8.51
N GLN A 98 -6.71 1.03 -7.90
CA GLN A 98 -7.78 1.99 -7.63
C GLN A 98 -7.58 2.56 -6.23
N ILE A 99 -7.17 3.82 -6.14
CA ILE A 99 -7.01 4.53 -4.87
C ILE A 99 -8.21 5.42 -4.63
N VAL A 100 -8.88 5.24 -3.49
CA VAL A 100 -10.06 6.02 -3.09
C VAL A 100 -9.73 6.83 -1.84
N THR A 101 -9.96 8.14 -1.94
CA THR A 101 -9.87 9.06 -0.81
C THR A 101 -11.26 9.59 -0.47
N LYS A 102 -11.59 9.66 0.81
CA LYS A 102 -12.84 10.24 1.32
C LYS A 102 -12.53 11.22 2.44
N ALA A 103 -13.29 12.30 2.53
CA ALA A 103 -13.26 13.20 3.67
C ALA A 103 -14.69 13.53 4.09
N ASN A 104 -15.00 13.29 5.37
CA ASN A 104 -16.32 13.50 5.91
C ASN A 104 -16.27 14.34 7.19
N SER A 105 -17.13 15.35 7.30
CA SER A 105 -17.35 16.03 8.57
C SER A 105 -18.09 15.11 9.54
N ASN A 106 -17.82 15.25 10.84
CA ASN A 106 -18.57 14.53 11.86
C ASN A 106 -19.96 15.16 12.08
N SER A 107 -20.81 14.50 12.88
CA SER A 107 -22.20 14.93 13.10
C SER A 107 -22.32 16.35 13.69
N PHE A 108 -21.40 16.76 14.58
CA PHE A 108 -21.41 18.09 15.17
C PHE A 108 -21.12 19.17 14.12
N PHE A 109 -20.03 19.01 13.35
CA PHE A 109 -19.66 19.97 12.31
C PHE A 109 -20.63 19.98 11.13
N SER A 110 -21.19 18.82 10.77
CA SER A 110 -22.14 18.69 9.66
C SER A 110 -23.41 19.53 9.85
N SER A 111 -23.77 19.86 11.10
CA SER A 111 -24.92 20.73 11.39
C SER A 111 -24.72 22.20 10.95
N PHE A 112 -23.47 22.64 10.84
CA PHE A 112 -23.12 23.99 10.38
C PHE A 112 -22.51 24.00 8.98
N TYR A 113 -21.68 23.01 8.66
CA TYR A 113 -21.03 22.85 7.36
C TYR A 113 -20.72 21.37 7.10
N ASN A 114 -21.56 20.73 6.28
CA ASN A 114 -21.38 19.32 5.91
C ASN A 114 -20.32 19.15 4.82
N VAL A 115 -19.35 18.28 5.04
CA VAL A 115 -18.34 17.84 4.05
C VAL A 115 -18.57 16.36 3.76
N ASP A 116 -18.76 16.03 2.48
CA ASP A 116 -18.83 14.67 1.95
C ASP A 116 -18.09 14.62 0.61
N ASP A 117 -16.77 14.54 0.71
CA ASP A 117 -15.88 14.58 -0.43
C ASP A 117 -15.37 13.19 -0.76
N ARG A 118 -15.29 12.89 -2.05
CA ARG A 118 -14.69 11.67 -2.57
C ARG A 118 -13.77 12.00 -3.74
N ALA A 119 -12.55 11.50 -3.69
CA ALA A 119 -11.62 11.52 -4.81
C ALA A 119 -11.16 10.11 -5.14
N GLU A 120 -10.89 9.85 -6.40
CA GLU A 120 -10.46 8.55 -6.89
C GLU A 120 -9.36 8.71 -7.94
N THR A 121 -8.33 7.88 -7.86
CA THR A 121 -7.26 7.80 -8.85
C THR A 121 -7.08 6.38 -9.32
N ILE A 122 -6.95 6.21 -10.63
CA ILE A 122 -6.50 4.95 -11.23
C ILE A 122 -5.02 5.08 -11.56
N ILE A 123 -4.18 4.28 -10.91
CA ILE A 123 -2.72 4.32 -11.04
C ILE A 123 -2.23 3.02 -11.67
N ASP A 124 -1.41 3.10 -12.71
CA ASP A 124 -0.77 1.93 -13.31
C ASP A 124 0.05 1.14 -12.28
N ALA A 125 -0.20 -0.16 -12.15
CA ALA A 125 0.48 -0.98 -11.13
C ALA A 125 1.94 -1.27 -11.49
N GLY A 126 2.32 -1.22 -12.77
CA GLY A 126 3.69 -1.43 -13.22
C GLY A 126 4.53 -0.16 -13.24
N GLY A 127 3.97 0.94 -13.75
CA GLY A 127 4.69 2.20 -13.97
C GLY A 127 4.46 3.29 -12.91
N LEU A 128 3.47 3.11 -12.02
CA LEU A 128 3.10 4.03 -10.93
C LEU A 128 2.74 5.46 -11.38
N PHE A 129 2.18 5.61 -12.56
CA PHE A 129 1.65 6.87 -13.07
C PHE A 129 0.12 6.84 -13.08
N SER A 130 -0.52 8.00 -13.03
CA SER A 130 -1.99 8.09 -12.99
C SER A 130 -2.58 8.08 -14.39
N TRP A 131 -3.61 7.27 -14.61
CA TRP A 131 -4.40 7.25 -15.84
C TRP A 131 -5.61 8.18 -15.78
N ARG A 132 -6.24 8.25 -14.61
CA ARG A 132 -7.43 9.05 -14.37
C ARG A 132 -7.45 9.54 -12.93
N PHE A 133 -7.96 10.76 -12.75
CA PHE A 133 -8.30 11.32 -11.45
C PHE A 133 -9.71 11.91 -11.48
N GLU A 134 -10.55 11.53 -10.53
CA GLU A 134 -11.91 12.05 -10.36
C GLU A 134 -12.08 12.65 -8.96
N LYS A 135 -12.81 13.76 -8.87
CA LYS A 135 -13.13 14.45 -7.62
C LYS A 135 -14.61 14.85 -7.60
N ASN A 136 -15.34 14.32 -6.63
CA ASN A 136 -16.72 14.67 -6.29
C ASN A 136 -16.74 15.38 -4.94
N LEU A 137 -17.20 16.63 -4.90
CA LEU A 137 -17.20 17.45 -3.68
C LEU A 137 -18.58 17.89 -3.28
N LYS A 138 -18.84 17.78 -1.97
CA LYS A 138 -20.08 18.22 -1.35
C LYS A 138 -19.77 18.92 -0.05
N GLU A 139 -19.54 20.21 -0.15
CA GLU A 139 -19.10 21.05 0.96
C GLU A 139 -20.14 22.15 1.23
N GLY A 140 -20.98 21.97 2.24
CA GLY A 140 -22.11 22.86 2.53
C GLY A 140 -23.07 22.94 1.34
N SER A 141 -23.16 24.11 0.72
CA SER A 141 -23.91 24.35 -0.53
C SER A 141 -23.08 24.15 -1.81
N TYR A 142 -21.76 24.06 -1.70
CA TYR A 142 -20.85 23.92 -2.84
C TYR A 142 -20.84 22.47 -3.37
N ARG A 143 -20.93 22.33 -4.69
CA ARG A 143 -20.88 21.06 -5.40
C ARG A 143 -19.93 21.17 -6.58
N SER A 144 -19.06 20.18 -6.77
CA SER A 144 -18.13 20.15 -7.90
C SER A 144 -17.77 18.72 -8.24
N ASP A 145 -17.99 18.38 -9.51
CA ASP A 145 -17.61 17.10 -10.09
C ASP A 145 -16.59 17.38 -11.19
N ARG A 146 -15.39 16.81 -11.06
CA ARG A 146 -14.31 16.99 -12.03
C ARG A 146 -13.63 15.67 -12.31
N GLN A 147 -13.33 15.45 -13.58
CA GLN A 147 -12.56 14.31 -14.05
C GLN A 147 -11.37 14.84 -14.88
N TYR A 148 -10.24 14.18 -14.72
CA TYR A 148 -9.00 14.42 -15.43
C TYR A 148 -8.51 13.08 -15.97
N ASP A 149 -8.29 13.02 -17.28
CA ASP A 149 -7.73 11.85 -17.96
C ASP A 149 -6.33 12.22 -18.43
N PHE A 150 -5.36 11.35 -18.14
CA PHE A 150 -3.96 11.60 -18.47
C PHE A 150 -3.56 10.75 -19.68
N ASP A 151 -3.07 11.41 -20.73
CA ASP A 151 -2.51 10.72 -21.89
C ASP A 151 -1.02 10.49 -21.65
N GLN A 152 -0.69 9.31 -21.14
CA GLN A 152 0.66 8.93 -20.76
C GLN A 152 1.52 8.54 -21.96
N VAL A 153 0.91 8.29 -23.12
CA VAL A 153 1.63 8.02 -24.38
C VAL A 153 2.13 9.34 -24.96
N ASN A 154 1.23 10.32 -25.07
CA ASN A 154 1.54 11.63 -25.67
C ASN A 154 1.99 12.68 -24.64
N HIS A 155 2.00 12.34 -23.35
CA HIS A 155 2.39 13.22 -22.24
C HIS A 155 1.52 14.48 -22.10
N PHE A 156 0.20 14.34 -22.32
CA PHE A 156 -0.77 15.43 -22.11
C PHE A 156 -1.56 15.26 -20.79
N THR A 157 -1.98 16.40 -20.24
CA THR A 157 -2.74 16.53 -18.99
C THR A 157 -4.08 17.22 -19.20
#